data_AF-A0A9X2P6Y9-F1
#
_entry.id   AF-A0A9X2P6Y9-F1
#
_cell.length_a   1.000
_cell.length_b   1.000
_cell.length_c   1.000
_cell.angle_alpha   90.00
_cell.angle_beta   90.00
_cell.angle_gamma   90.00
#
_symmetry.space_group_name_H-M   'P 1'
#
loop_
_entity.id
_entity.type
_entity.pdbx_description
1 polymer ?
#
loop_
_entity_poly.entity_id
_entity_poly.type
_entity_poly.pdbx_seq_one_letter_code
_entity_poly.pdbx_strand_id
1 'polypeptide(L)'
;MIRFTLIAALLSVVFFQIVGEKVPINEGAMGDGLFFRNVAGNFLEKIEGGSYNAFQMQRVMPFAFVNVMFGAFEIVKSNDNLIRGMLVLHLLFLGLGVYWYFSLASKLQLGNSLSILGFVLLFVNFAVLKEPWYNPFSTDLPTMMLAIGQANYFIKINRQKLFLVSIVAGFVWPTMMITGLLLLFLPSEPLLLYTEERPKSVFPVVVSSFLLGFLVMLGFLTGRFETLSFWNGVLYLGSIFSLVLFVLGMMVRNPVDWGKSYVLLVKKTKSQKMGRLVGIFLVFVLVIFLLSGNNRSIQMGAIFFGMVADTLRFPGDFLVGHLMFFGFLIPFALAFFPRMVKEAAKLGMGMTAVGILMFIFALHPESRLLLAFFPFMVVLLLKAVRRYRIVNKDLIVIGIVNVLISLFWLPMNVPGMEKALAMGKVAMGSFPAQRYWMHFGHKMSFEVYFIGGIVFTFLVFLAWKGKLRYKREEYRRNKPVSSVSGA
;
A
#
# COMPACT_ATOMS: atom_id res chain seq x y z
N MET A 1 18.33 -1.24 23.17
CA MET A 1 19.00 -2.25 22.34
C MET A 1 18.16 -2.70 21.13
N ILE A 2 16.97 -3.31 21.29
CA ILE A 2 16.18 -3.85 20.16
C ILE A 2 15.96 -2.88 18.98
N ARG A 3 15.64 -1.60 19.26
CA ARG A 3 15.42 -0.59 18.21
C ARG A 3 16.67 -0.40 17.36
N PHE A 4 17.83 -0.28 18.00
CA PHE A 4 19.11 -0.13 17.31
C PHE A 4 19.44 -1.37 16.47
N THR A 5 19.17 -2.58 16.97
CA THR A 5 19.38 -3.82 16.20
C THR A 5 18.52 -3.86 14.94
N LEU A 6 17.24 -3.51 15.04
CA LEU A 6 16.32 -3.46 13.90
C LEU A 6 16.76 -2.41 12.86
N ILE A 7 17.16 -1.22 13.33
CA ILE A 7 17.66 -0.14 12.47
C ILE A 7 18.96 -0.56 11.79
N ALA A 8 19.92 -1.12 12.53
CA ALA A 8 21.20 -1.58 11.99
C ALA A 8 20.98 -2.65 10.92
N ALA A 9 20.14 -3.66 11.19
CA ALA A 9 19.82 -4.70 10.22
C ALA A 9 19.20 -4.14 8.93
N LEU A 10 18.25 -3.21 9.05
CA LEU A 10 17.64 -2.53 7.91
C LEU A 10 18.69 -1.74 7.12
N LEU A 11 19.51 -0.93 7.80
CA LEU A 11 20.53 -0.12 7.16
C LEU A 11 21.61 -0.97 6.47
N SER A 12 22.01 -2.10 7.05
CA SER A 12 22.95 -3.03 6.40
C SER A 12 22.42 -3.52 5.05
N VAL A 13 21.14 -3.91 4.97
CA VAL A 13 20.52 -4.31 3.70
C VAL A 13 20.43 -3.14 2.74
N VAL A 14 20.03 -1.96 3.21
CA VAL A 14 19.89 -0.76 2.37
C VAL A 14 21.24 -0.33 1.80
N PHE A 15 22.31 -0.29 2.59
CA PHE A 15 23.65 0.07 2.09
C PHE A 15 24.16 -0.94 1.06
N PHE A 16 23.89 -2.23 1.27
CA PHE A 16 24.18 -3.25 0.25
C PHE A 16 23.44 -2.96 -1.07
N GLN A 17 22.19 -2.51 -1.03
CA GLN A 17 21.40 -2.21 -2.23
C GLN A 17 21.75 -0.88 -2.89
N ILE A 18 22.19 0.11 -2.11
CA ILE A 18 22.69 1.39 -2.64
C ILE A 18 23.87 1.14 -3.58
N VAL A 19 24.83 0.30 -3.16
CA VAL A 19 26.00 -0.10 -3.96
C VAL A 19 25.66 -1.13 -5.05
N GLY A 20 24.55 -1.85 -4.87
CA GLY A 20 24.10 -2.89 -5.78
C GLY A 20 23.54 -2.38 -7.11
N GLU A 21 22.91 -3.31 -7.83
CA GLU A 21 22.37 -3.12 -9.18
C GLU A 21 21.38 -1.95 -9.30
N LYS A 22 21.37 -1.34 -10.49
CA LYS A 22 20.41 -0.32 -10.93
C LYS A 22 19.78 -0.76 -12.25
N VAL A 23 18.66 -0.17 -12.62
CA VAL A 23 18.02 -0.40 -13.92
C VAL A 23 19.06 -0.25 -15.05
N PRO A 24 19.27 -1.27 -15.89
CA PRO A 24 20.36 -1.27 -16.88
C PRO A 24 20.04 -0.49 -18.16
N ILE A 25 18.79 -0.01 -18.32
CA ILE A 25 18.36 0.76 -19.48
C ILE A 25 18.18 2.24 -19.13
N ASN A 26 18.27 3.10 -20.15
CA ASN A 26 18.06 4.55 -20.06
C ASN A 26 18.75 5.18 -18.84
N GLU A 27 20.01 4.79 -18.60
CA GLU A 27 20.87 5.29 -17.54
C GLU A 27 20.15 5.31 -16.17
N GLY A 28 19.60 4.15 -15.76
CA GLY A 28 19.01 3.98 -14.43
C GLY A 28 17.52 4.29 -14.32
N ALA A 29 16.78 4.45 -15.44
CA ALA A 29 15.37 4.81 -15.43
C ALA A 29 14.51 3.93 -16.36
N MET A 30 13.28 3.63 -15.92
CA MET A 30 12.30 2.88 -16.73
C MET A 30 10.86 3.26 -16.36
N GLY A 31 9.93 3.01 -17.29
CA GLY A 31 8.51 3.35 -17.10
C GLY A 31 8.33 4.84 -16.76
N ASP A 32 7.55 5.12 -15.72
CA ASP A 32 7.35 6.49 -15.21
C ASP A 32 8.65 7.14 -14.72
N GLY A 33 9.68 6.35 -14.38
CA GLY A 33 10.98 6.83 -13.93
C GLY A 33 11.71 7.69 -14.97
N LEU A 34 11.43 7.49 -16.27
CA LEU A 34 11.96 8.35 -17.33
C LEU A 34 11.45 9.78 -17.19
N PHE A 35 10.16 9.92 -16.95
CA PHE A 35 9.53 11.21 -16.69
C PHE A 35 10.12 11.84 -15.43
N PHE A 36 10.18 11.09 -14.33
CA PHE A 36 10.68 11.61 -13.04
C PHE A 36 12.15 11.99 -13.06
N ARG A 37 13.00 11.27 -13.80
CA ARG A 37 14.40 11.67 -14.03
C ARG A 37 14.48 13.00 -14.77
N ASN A 38 13.67 13.19 -15.80
CA ASN A 38 13.61 14.47 -16.50
C ASN A 38 13.10 15.60 -15.59
N VAL A 39 12.17 15.34 -14.66
CA VAL A 39 11.80 16.31 -13.62
C VAL A 39 13.02 16.64 -12.75
N ALA A 40 13.75 15.63 -12.25
CA ALA A 40 14.92 15.85 -11.41
C ALA A 40 16.03 16.67 -12.11
N GLY A 41 16.18 16.54 -13.43
CA GLY A 41 17.15 17.34 -14.21
C GLY A 41 16.66 18.75 -14.56
N ASN A 42 15.38 18.91 -14.90
CA ASN A 42 14.89 20.11 -15.61
C ASN A 42 13.65 20.75 -14.94
N PHE A 43 13.40 20.52 -13.64
CA PHE A 43 12.18 20.99 -12.98
C PHE A 43 11.96 22.50 -13.08
N LEU A 44 12.94 23.31 -12.66
CA LEU A 44 12.83 24.77 -12.63
C LEU A 44 12.62 25.39 -14.03
N GLU A 45 13.27 24.85 -15.05
CA GLU A 45 13.11 25.31 -16.44
C GLU A 45 11.72 24.96 -17.01
N LYS A 46 11.21 23.76 -16.70
CA LYS A 46 9.96 23.25 -17.30
C LYS A 46 8.69 23.68 -16.59
N ILE A 47 8.78 24.07 -15.30
CA ILE A 47 7.61 24.54 -14.55
C ILE A 47 7.17 25.92 -15.06
N GLU A 48 8.11 26.80 -15.40
CA GLU A 48 7.82 28.12 -15.98
C GLU A 48 7.14 28.00 -17.34
N GLY A 49 7.54 27.00 -18.15
CA GLY A 49 6.92 26.72 -19.44
C GLY A 49 5.60 25.95 -19.39
N GLY A 50 5.05 25.63 -18.20
CA GLY A 50 3.78 24.90 -18.08
C GLY A 50 3.80 23.48 -18.67
N SER A 51 4.92 22.76 -18.55
CA SER A 51 5.07 21.47 -19.25
C SER A 51 4.36 20.28 -18.57
N TYR A 52 4.00 20.40 -17.29
CA TYR A 52 3.45 19.29 -16.50
C TYR A 52 1.93 19.30 -16.48
N ASN A 53 1.31 18.12 -16.58
CA ASN A 53 -0.14 17.98 -16.38
C ASN A 53 -0.50 17.78 -14.89
N ALA A 54 -1.78 17.93 -14.55
CA ALA A 54 -2.27 17.85 -13.17
C ALA A 54 -1.93 16.51 -12.47
N PHE A 55 -2.00 15.39 -13.20
CA PHE A 55 -1.68 14.07 -12.65
C PHE A 55 -0.19 13.93 -12.31
N GLN A 56 0.68 14.37 -13.22
CA GLN A 56 2.12 14.42 -13.00
C GLN A 56 2.46 15.34 -11.83
N MET A 57 1.74 16.45 -11.70
CA MET A 57 2.01 17.47 -10.69
C MET A 57 1.90 16.94 -9.25
N GLN A 58 1.01 15.97 -9.04
CA GLN A 58 0.81 15.28 -7.77
C GLN A 58 1.91 14.26 -7.44
N ARG A 59 2.93 14.10 -8.29
CA ARG A 59 4.01 13.11 -8.13
C ARG A 59 5.42 13.70 -8.30
N VAL A 60 5.57 15.02 -8.39
CA VAL A 60 6.89 15.62 -8.70
C VAL A 60 7.77 15.84 -7.47
N MET A 61 7.20 15.94 -6.27
CA MET A 61 7.88 16.62 -5.14
C MET A 61 9.27 16.07 -4.84
N PRO A 62 9.50 14.74 -4.78
CA PRO A 62 10.83 14.21 -4.49
C PRO A 62 11.87 14.63 -5.54
N PHE A 63 11.48 14.66 -6.82
CA PHE A 63 12.37 14.97 -7.95
C PHE A 63 12.62 16.47 -8.08
N ALA A 64 11.56 17.28 -7.88
CA ALA A 64 11.66 18.72 -7.79
C ALA A 64 12.61 19.15 -6.66
N PHE A 65 12.52 18.47 -5.50
CA PHE A 65 13.42 18.71 -4.38
C PHE A 65 14.89 18.46 -4.75
N VAL A 66 15.20 17.34 -5.42
CA VAL A 66 16.57 17.08 -5.91
C VAL A 66 17.03 18.16 -6.89
N ASN A 67 16.17 18.58 -7.83
CA ASN A 67 16.51 19.62 -8.80
C ASN A 67 16.88 20.96 -8.12
N VAL A 68 16.06 21.39 -7.17
CA VAL A 68 16.26 22.64 -6.42
C VAL A 68 17.53 22.56 -5.58
N MET A 69 17.75 21.45 -4.89
CA MET A 69 18.98 21.25 -4.10
C MET A 69 20.22 21.29 -5.00
N PHE A 70 20.18 20.64 -6.17
CA PHE A 70 21.33 20.66 -7.09
C PHE A 70 21.59 22.05 -7.64
N GLY A 71 20.54 22.83 -7.92
CA GLY A 71 20.68 24.24 -8.29
C GLY A 71 21.27 25.08 -7.16
N ALA A 72 20.80 24.91 -5.91
CA ALA A 72 21.25 25.67 -4.76
C ALA A 72 22.72 25.39 -4.35
N PHE A 73 23.21 24.18 -4.61
CA PHE A 73 24.58 23.76 -4.31
C PHE A 73 25.48 23.68 -5.56
N GLU A 74 25.01 24.19 -6.70
CA GLU A 74 25.73 24.18 -7.99
C GLU A 74 26.23 22.77 -8.40
N ILE A 75 25.51 21.72 -8.02
CA ILE A 75 25.84 20.34 -8.39
C ILE A 75 25.40 20.09 -9.83
N VAL A 76 26.35 19.64 -10.67
CA VAL A 76 26.07 19.25 -12.07
C VAL A 76 24.99 18.17 -12.12
N LYS A 77 23.91 18.43 -12.85
CA LYS A 77 22.74 17.54 -12.99
C LYS A 77 22.95 16.40 -13.99
N SER A 78 24.09 15.70 -13.90
CA SER A 78 24.36 14.49 -14.68
C SER A 78 23.51 13.31 -14.20
N ASN A 79 23.28 12.30 -15.05
CA ASN A 79 22.47 11.13 -14.70
C ASN A 79 22.96 10.41 -13.43
N ASP A 80 24.28 10.22 -13.31
CA ASP A 80 24.89 9.61 -12.12
C ASP A 80 24.65 10.45 -10.85
N ASN A 81 24.80 11.76 -10.95
CA ASN A 81 24.56 12.65 -9.82
C ASN A 81 23.08 12.64 -9.43
N LEU A 82 22.16 12.65 -10.39
CA LEU A 82 20.72 12.57 -10.13
C LEU A 82 20.35 11.25 -9.44
N ILE A 83 20.91 10.12 -9.87
CA ILE A 83 20.72 8.83 -9.19
C ILE A 83 21.20 8.90 -7.74
N ARG A 84 22.43 9.41 -7.50
CA ARG A 84 22.97 9.56 -6.14
C ARG A 84 22.11 10.49 -5.28
N GLY A 85 21.64 11.61 -5.84
CA GLY A 85 20.74 12.54 -5.17
C GLY A 85 19.42 11.88 -4.75
N MET A 86 18.83 11.07 -5.63
CA MET A 86 17.62 10.29 -5.31
C MET A 86 17.88 9.24 -4.24
N LEU A 87 19.01 8.52 -4.28
CA LEU A 87 19.35 7.52 -3.26
C LEU A 87 19.54 8.16 -1.86
N VAL A 88 20.19 9.33 -1.80
CA VAL A 88 20.31 10.10 -0.56
C VAL A 88 18.94 10.54 -0.05
N LEU A 89 18.08 11.06 -0.94
CA LEU A 89 16.73 11.47 -0.57
C LEU A 89 15.89 10.29 -0.06
N HIS A 90 15.99 9.12 -0.70
CA HIS A 90 15.35 7.88 -0.24
C HIS A 90 15.84 7.46 1.16
N LEU A 91 17.14 7.57 1.43
CA LEU A 91 17.70 7.30 2.75
C LEU A 91 17.15 8.26 3.83
N LEU A 92 16.99 9.55 3.49
CA LEU A 92 16.38 10.55 4.38
C LEU A 92 14.91 10.23 4.66
N PHE A 93 14.12 9.90 3.63
CA PHE A 93 12.72 9.48 3.82
C PHE A 93 12.63 8.20 4.66
N LEU A 94 13.50 7.23 4.44
CA LEU A 94 13.54 6.01 5.24
C LEU A 94 13.83 6.32 6.72
N GLY A 95 14.81 7.19 6.98
CA GLY A 95 15.13 7.67 8.33
C GLY A 95 13.93 8.33 9.02
N LEU A 96 13.20 9.20 8.32
CA LEU A 96 11.96 9.81 8.81
C LEU A 96 10.87 8.78 9.10
N GLY A 97 10.69 7.81 8.20
CA GLY A 97 9.72 6.73 8.37
C GLY A 97 10.03 5.84 9.57
N VAL A 98 11.30 5.47 9.78
CA VAL A 98 11.76 4.72 10.95
C VAL A 98 11.53 5.52 12.24
N TYR A 99 11.85 6.81 12.23
CA TYR A 99 11.57 7.71 13.35
C TYR A 99 10.07 7.74 13.68
N TRP A 100 9.21 8.01 12.69
CA TRP A 100 7.77 8.04 12.89
C TRP A 100 7.20 6.69 13.33
N TYR A 101 7.73 5.57 12.82
CA TYR A 101 7.34 4.24 13.24
C TYR A 101 7.58 4.01 14.74
N PHE A 102 8.80 4.25 15.24
CA PHE A 102 9.07 4.07 16.67
C PHE A 102 8.31 5.08 17.54
N SER A 103 8.10 6.30 17.03
CA SER A 103 7.25 7.31 17.66
C SER A 103 5.80 6.83 17.82
N LEU A 104 5.27 6.19 16.77
CA LEU A 104 3.93 5.61 16.72
C LEU A 104 3.83 4.37 17.61
N ALA A 105 4.81 3.47 17.57
CA ALA A 105 4.86 2.29 18.43
C ALA A 105 4.87 2.67 19.92
N SER A 106 5.61 3.73 20.27
CA SER A 106 5.61 4.28 21.63
C SER A 106 4.25 4.87 22.02
N LYS A 107 3.60 5.63 21.12
CA LYS A 107 2.26 6.20 21.39
C LYS A 107 1.19 5.11 21.53
N LEU A 108 1.30 4.04 20.77
CA LEU A 108 0.43 2.87 20.87
C LEU A 108 0.77 1.96 22.07
N GLN A 109 1.84 2.25 22.80
CA GLN A 109 2.37 1.44 23.91
C GLN A 109 2.55 -0.03 23.51
N LEU A 110 3.17 -0.24 22.35
CA LEU A 110 3.49 -1.58 21.88
C LEU A 110 4.66 -2.15 22.69
N GLY A 111 4.51 -3.38 23.18
CA GLY A 111 5.63 -4.15 23.73
C GLY A 111 6.61 -4.57 22.63
N ASN A 112 7.82 -4.98 23.02
CA ASN A 112 8.91 -5.31 22.11
C ASN A 112 8.49 -6.27 20.98
N SER A 113 7.74 -7.33 21.28
CA SER A 113 7.28 -8.30 20.29
C SER A 113 6.41 -7.67 19.19
N LEU A 114 5.49 -6.78 19.55
CA LEU A 114 4.62 -6.10 18.58
C LEU A 114 5.37 -4.99 17.82
N SER A 115 6.34 -4.34 18.48
CA SER A 115 7.25 -3.41 17.80
C SER A 115 8.16 -4.11 16.79
N ILE A 116 8.65 -5.31 17.09
CA ILE A 116 9.43 -6.10 16.11
C ILE A 116 8.53 -6.53 14.96
N LEU A 117 7.34 -7.08 15.27
CA LEU A 117 6.37 -7.50 14.25
C LEU A 117 6.02 -6.34 13.30
N GLY A 118 5.63 -5.19 13.85
CA GLY A 118 5.26 -4.03 13.04
C GLY A 118 6.42 -3.51 12.18
N PHE A 119 7.63 -3.53 12.72
CA PHE A 119 8.82 -3.13 11.98
C PHE A 119 9.10 -4.07 10.81
N VAL A 120 9.07 -5.38 11.06
CA VAL A 120 9.25 -6.41 10.02
C VAL A 120 8.21 -6.26 8.92
N LEU A 121 6.93 -6.15 9.29
CA LEU A 121 5.85 -6.03 8.30
C LEU A 121 5.93 -4.74 7.48
N LEU A 122 6.43 -3.63 8.04
CA LEU A 122 6.55 -2.36 7.32
C LEU A 122 7.80 -2.25 6.44
N PHE A 123 8.95 -2.69 6.94
CA PHE A 123 10.25 -2.38 6.35
C PHE A 123 10.95 -3.57 5.70
N VAL A 124 10.52 -4.80 5.99
CA VAL A 124 11.15 -6.03 5.44
C VAL A 124 10.27 -6.58 4.34
N ASN A 125 10.24 -5.91 3.20
CA ASN A 125 9.49 -6.30 2.01
C ASN A 125 10.16 -5.72 0.76
N PHE A 126 9.73 -6.16 -0.43
CA PHE A 126 10.30 -5.74 -1.70
C PHE A 126 10.23 -4.22 -1.91
N ALA A 127 9.09 -3.61 -1.57
CA ALA A 127 8.82 -2.18 -1.74
C ALA A 127 9.81 -1.28 -0.99
N VAL A 128 10.42 -1.77 0.10
CA VAL A 128 11.41 -1.03 0.88
C VAL A 128 12.82 -1.52 0.61
N LEU A 129 13.03 -2.83 0.56
CA LEU A 129 14.37 -3.42 0.54
C LEU A 129 14.98 -3.49 -0.85
N LYS A 130 14.21 -3.36 -1.94
CA LYS A 130 14.75 -3.54 -3.30
C LYS A 130 14.33 -2.42 -4.25
N GLU A 131 13.03 -2.18 -4.39
CA GLU A 131 12.48 -1.28 -5.41
C GLU A 131 13.12 0.13 -5.43
N PRO A 132 13.20 0.86 -4.29
CA PRO A 132 13.64 2.26 -4.30
C PRO A 132 15.14 2.43 -4.58
N TRP A 133 15.89 1.34 -4.47
CA TRP A 133 17.34 1.32 -4.65
C TRP A 133 17.72 0.86 -6.04
N TYR A 134 16.93 -0.06 -6.62
CA TYR A 134 17.10 -0.53 -7.99
C TYR A 134 16.55 0.48 -9.00
N ASN A 135 15.35 1.03 -8.73
CA ASN A 135 14.64 2.02 -9.53
C ASN A 135 14.48 3.34 -8.75
N PRO A 136 15.54 4.17 -8.65
CA PRO A 136 15.58 5.33 -7.77
C PRO A 136 14.62 6.45 -8.19
N PHE A 137 14.17 6.47 -9.45
CA PHE A 137 13.21 7.45 -9.94
C PHE A 137 11.77 6.96 -9.73
N SER A 138 11.37 6.81 -8.46
CA SER A 138 10.02 6.37 -8.06
C SER A 138 9.53 7.15 -6.86
N THR A 139 8.21 7.38 -6.77
CA THR A 139 7.58 8.04 -5.61
C THR A 139 7.20 7.07 -4.49
N ASP A 140 7.46 5.78 -4.68
CA ASP A 140 6.90 4.72 -3.86
C ASP A 140 7.37 4.79 -2.40
N LEU A 141 8.69 4.90 -2.18
CA LEU A 141 9.26 5.01 -0.83
C LEU A 141 8.84 6.30 -0.12
N PRO A 142 8.97 7.51 -0.72
CA PRO A 142 8.45 8.74 -0.14
C PRO A 142 6.96 8.64 0.26
N THR A 143 6.13 8.03 -0.58
CA THR A 143 4.69 7.85 -0.32
C THR A 143 4.47 7.03 0.94
N MET A 144 5.14 5.88 1.02
CA MET A 144 4.99 4.98 2.16
C MET A 144 5.50 5.62 3.46
N MET A 145 6.64 6.32 3.43
CA MET A 145 7.20 6.97 4.62
C MET A 145 6.33 8.12 5.11
N LEU A 146 5.80 8.95 4.20
CA LEU A 146 4.86 10.01 4.56
C LEU A 146 3.53 9.45 5.08
N ALA A 147 3.06 8.30 4.59
CA ALA A 147 1.89 7.60 5.12
C ALA A 147 2.12 7.09 6.56
N ILE A 148 3.34 6.65 6.91
CA ILE A 148 3.70 6.39 8.33
C ILE A 148 3.60 7.68 9.15
N GLY A 149 4.06 8.81 8.58
CA GLY A 149 3.90 10.14 9.18
C GLY A 149 2.44 10.52 9.44
N GLN A 150 1.54 10.34 8.46
CA GLN A 150 0.10 10.58 8.61
C GLN A 150 -0.50 9.70 9.70
N ALA A 151 -0.21 8.39 9.68
CA ALA A 151 -0.69 7.46 10.71
C ALA A 151 -0.19 7.86 12.11
N ASN A 152 1.09 8.24 12.23
CA ASN A 152 1.69 8.70 13.49
C ASN A 152 1.01 9.95 14.04
N TYR A 153 0.84 11.00 13.22
CA TYR A 153 0.23 12.24 13.67
C TYR A 153 -1.28 12.12 13.91
N PHE A 154 -1.98 11.26 13.17
CA PHE A 154 -3.37 10.92 13.45
C PHE A 154 -3.52 10.25 14.82
N ILE A 155 -2.74 9.20 15.12
CA ILE A 155 -2.81 8.49 16.41
C ILE A 155 -2.37 9.39 17.58
N LYS A 156 -1.49 10.36 17.33
CA LYS A 156 -1.10 11.39 18.32
C LYS A 156 -2.11 12.54 18.45
N ILE A 157 -3.15 12.57 17.62
CA ILE A 157 -4.15 13.64 17.58
C ILE A 157 -3.49 15.02 17.30
N ASN A 158 -2.38 15.04 16.57
CA ASN A 158 -1.70 16.28 16.18
C ASN A 158 -2.18 16.74 14.80
N ARG A 159 -3.27 17.52 14.79
CA ARG A 159 -3.95 17.96 13.56
C ARG A 159 -3.07 18.85 12.67
N GLN A 160 -2.28 19.75 13.26
CA GLN A 160 -1.42 20.66 12.49
C GLN A 160 -0.34 19.88 11.73
N LYS A 161 0.37 18.98 12.41
CA LYS A 161 1.42 18.17 11.76
C LYS A 161 0.83 17.18 10.75
N LEU A 162 -0.35 16.62 11.03
CA LEU A 162 -1.08 15.80 10.06
C LEU A 162 -1.44 16.60 8.80
N PHE A 163 -1.93 17.83 8.95
CA PHE A 163 -2.25 18.71 7.83
C PHE A 163 -1.01 19.04 6.99
N LEU A 164 0.09 19.46 7.63
CA LEU A 164 1.34 19.77 6.94
C LEU A 164 1.90 18.56 6.17
N VAL A 165 1.96 17.39 6.80
CA VAL A 165 2.39 16.15 6.12
C VAL A 165 1.47 15.82 4.95
N SER A 166 0.15 16.07 5.08
CA SER A 166 -0.81 15.74 4.02
C SER A 166 -0.70 16.66 2.81
N ILE A 167 -0.38 17.95 3.01
CA ILE A 167 -0.06 18.87 1.91
C ILE A 167 1.17 18.38 1.17
N VAL A 168 2.28 18.16 1.89
CA VAL A 168 3.55 17.70 1.28
C VAL A 168 3.33 16.38 0.54
N ALA A 169 2.64 15.43 1.17
CA ALA A 169 2.37 14.13 0.58
C ALA A 169 1.40 14.19 -0.61
N GLY A 170 0.54 15.20 -0.69
CA GLY A 170 -0.33 15.43 -1.84
C GLY A 170 0.43 15.69 -3.16
N PHE A 171 1.66 16.21 -3.08
CA PHE A 171 2.56 16.38 -4.23
C PHE A 171 3.51 15.19 -4.46
N VAL A 172 3.39 14.14 -3.64
CA VAL A 172 4.11 12.87 -3.80
C VAL A 172 3.19 11.80 -4.37
N TRP A 173 1.94 11.75 -3.87
CA TRP A 173 0.96 10.76 -4.28
C TRP A 173 -0.48 11.30 -4.24
N PRO A 174 -1.30 11.07 -5.30
CA PRO A 174 -2.65 11.66 -5.42
C PRO A 174 -3.59 11.43 -4.23
N THR A 175 -3.59 10.22 -3.66
CA THR A 175 -4.54 9.87 -2.59
C THR A 175 -4.13 10.40 -1.22
N MET A 176 -2.89 10.84 -1.03
CA MET A 176 -2.37 11.21 0.29
C MET A 176 -3.00 12.48 0.87
N MET A 177 -3.33 13.46 0.03
CA MET A 177 -4.06 14.64 0.51
C MET A 177 -5.47 14.23 0.97
N ILE A 178 -6.15 13.38 0.20
CA ILE A 178 -7.49 12.87 0.52
C ILE A 178 -7.47 12.09 1.84
N THR A 179 -6.54 11.15 2.03
CA THR A 179 -6.42 10.39 3.29
C THR A 179 -6.21 11.32 4.48
N GLY A 180 -5.33 12.32 4.35
CA GLY A 180 -5.09 13.33 5.36
C GLY A 180 -6.33 14.12 5.75
N LEU A 181 -7.08 14.61 4.77
CA LEU A 181 -8.32 15.37 4.99
C LEU A 181 -9.42 14.52 5.62
N LEU A 182 -9.57 13.26 5.19
CA LEU A 182 -10.53 12.33 5.80
C LEU A 182 -10.21 12.12 7.29
N LEU A 183 -8.93 11.93 7.63
CA LEU A 183 -8.49 11.76 9.02
C LEU A 183 -8.64 13.03 9.87
N LEU A 184 -8.56 14.22 9.26
CA LEU A 184 -8.66 15.51 9.95
C LEU A 184 -10.10 15.94 10.23
N PHE A 185 -10.98 15.77 9.26
CA PHE A 185 -12.30 16.43 9.26
C PHE A 185 -13.46 15.49 9.52
N LEU A 186 -13.33 14.19 9.22
CA LEU A 186 -14.39 13.24 9.54
C LEU A 186 -14.51 13.02 11.06
N PRO A 187 -15.71 12.66 11.55
CA PRO A 187 -15.94 12.42 12.97
C PRO A 187 -14.99 11.35 13.56
N SER A 188 -14.47 11.62 14.75
CA SER A 188 -13.61 10.69 15.50
C SER A 188 -14.39 9.73 16.39
N GLU A 189 -15.71 9.93 16.48
CA GLU A 189 -16.62 9.07 17.22
C GLU A 189 -16.56 7.63 16.67
N PRO A 190 -16.46 6.62 17.56
CA PRO A 190 -16.38 5.24 17.14
C PRO A 190 -17.68 4.81 16.46
N LEU A 191 -17.55 4.00 15.41
CA LEU A 191 -18.70 3.39 14.75
C LEU A 191 -19.29 2.29 15.65
N LEU A 192 -20.59 2.06 15.48
CA LEU A 192 -21.32 1.07 16.24
C LEU A 192 -21.03 -0.32 15.67
N LEU A 193 -20.69 -1.24 16.56
CA LEU A 193 -20.45 -2.64 16.25
C LEU A 193 -21.67 -3.45 16.66
N TYR A 194 -21.92 -4.55 15.96
CA TYR A 194 -22.89 -5.54 16.43
C TYR A 194 -22.45 -6.08 17.80
N THR A 195 -23.33 -5.95 18.81
CA THR A 195 -23.14 -6.50 20.15
C THR A 195 -23.46 -7.99 20.20
N GLU A 196 -24.46 -8.40 19.42
CA GLU A 196 -24.93 -9.78 19.27
C GLU A 196 -24.52 -10.37 17.90
N GLU A 197 -25.05 -11.54 17.56
CA GLU A 197 -24.89 -12.09 16.23
C GLU A 197 -25.46 -11.13 15.18
N ARG A 198 -24.71 -10.95 14.09
CA ARG A 198 -25.15 -10.08 13.01
C ARG A 198 -26.44 -10.65 12.39
N PRO A 199 -27.50 -9.83 12.22
CA PRO A 199 -28.70 -10.29 11.55
C PRO A 199 -28.38 -10.70 10.11
N LYS A 200 -29.04 -11.77 9.65
CA LYS A 200 -28.95 -12.19 8.24
C LYS A 200 -29.41 -11.02 7.37
N SER A 201 -28.54 -10.58 6.47
CA SER A 201 -28.78 -9.43 5.60
C SER A 201 -28.50 -9.83 4.16
N VAL A 202 -29.40 -9.44 3.26
CA VAL A 202 -29.25 -9.63 1.80
C VAL A 202 -28.28 -8.63 1.19
N PHE A 203 -27.94 -7.55 1.91
CA PHE A 203 -27.12 -6.46 1.38
C PHE A 203 -25.75 -6.90 0.81
N PRO A 204 -24.95 -7.77 1.48
CA PRO A 204 -23.70 -8.27 0.92
C PRO A 204 -23.90 -9.01 -0.42
N VAL A 205 -25.00 -9.76 -0.56
CA VAL A 205 -25.33 -10.50 -1.78
C VAL A 205 -25.68 -9.50 -2.88
N VAL A 206 -26.54 -8.52 -2.62
CA VAL A 206 -26.93 -7.49 -3.60
C VAL A 206 -25.71 -6.73 -4.12
N VAL A 207 -24.83 -6.26 -3.23
CA VAL A 207 -23.60 -5.54 -3.63
C VAL A 207 -22.68 -6.44 -4.46
N SER A 208 -22.53 -7.70 -4.07
CA SER A 208 -21.67 -8.66 -4.80
C SER A 208 -22.26 -9.01 -6.17
N SER A 209 -23.58 -9.13 -6.29
CA SER A 209 -24.27 -9.34 -7.57
C SER A 209 -24.17 -8.11 -8.49
N PHE A 210 -24.29 -6.91 -7.94
CA PHE A 210 -24.06 -5.68 -8.71
C PHE A 210 -22.61 -5.60 -9.21
N LEU A 211 -21.64 -5.90 -8.35
CA LEU A 211 -20.24 -5.98 -8.73
C LEU A 211 -20.01 -7.01 -9.86
N LEU A 212 -20.61 -8.19 -9.76
CA LEU A 212 -20.55 -9.20 -10.81
C LEU A 212 -21.08 -8.66 -12.15
N GLY A 213 -22.28 -8.09 -12.17
CA GLY A 213 -22.88 -7.52 -13.37
C GLY A 213 -22.03 -6.39 -13.96
N PHE A 214 -21.49 -5.52 -13.11
CA PHE A 214 -20.59 -4.43 -13.52
C PHE A 214 -19.29 -4.95 -14.14
N LEU A 215 -18.64 -5.95 -13.53
CA LEU A 215 -17.39 -6.52 -14.06
C LEU A 215 -17.61 -7.26 -15.38
N VAL A 216 -18.73 -7.97 -15.52
CA VAL A 216 -19.12 -8.61 -16.79
C VAL A 216 -19.37 -7.56 -17.88
N MET A 217 -20.13 -6.50 -17.56
CA MET A 217 -20.36 -5.38 -18.48
C MET A 217 -19.03 -4.75 -18.92
N LEU A 218 -18.10 -4.52 -17.98
CA LEU A 218 -16.77 -4.01 -18.30
C LEU A 218 -15.99 -4.96 -19.22
N GLY A 219 -16.10 -6.27 -19.02
CA GLY A 219 -15.49 -7.27 -19.91
C GLY A 219 -15.98 -7.16 -21.36
N PHE A 220 -17.28 -6.87 -21.56
CA PHE A 220 -17.84 -6.60 -22.89
C PHE A 220 -17.37 -5.25 -23.44
N LEU A 221 -17.46 -4.18 -22.66
CA LEU A 221 -17.07 -2.83 -23.08
C LEU A 221 -15.59 -2.73 -23.46
N THR A 222 -14.74 -3.56 -22.87
CA THR A 222 -13.30 -3.60 -23.16
C THR A 222 -12.94 -4.59 -24.27
N GLY A 223 -13.92 -5.27 -24.89
CA GLY A 223 -13.68 -6.28 -25.93
C GLY A 223 -12.94 -7.52 -25.41
N ARG A 224 -12.92 -7.72 -24.09
CA ARG A 224 -12.10 -8.75 -23.45
C ARG A 224 -12.66 -10.14 -23.67
N PHE A 225 -13.97 -10.29 -23.83
CA PHE A 225 -14.55 -11.61 -24.16
C PHE A 225 -14.28 -12.05 -25.61
N GLU A 226 -14.02 -11.12 -26.52
CA GLU A 226 -13.85 -11.40 -27.96
C GLU A 226 -12.41 -11.78 -28.31
N THR A 227 -11.44 -11.29 -27.54
CA THR A 227 -10.01 -11.36 -27.87
C THR A 227 -9.26 -12.47 -27.14
N LEU A 228 -9.93 -13.21 -26.25
CA LEU A 228 -9.27 -14.22 -25.42
C LEU A 228 -9.31 -15.62 -26.04
N SER A 229 -8.18 -16.32 -25.94
CA SER A 229 -8.17 -17.77 -26.08
C SER A 229 -9.07 -18.42 -25.02
N PHE A 230 -9.53 -19.64 -25.25
CA PHE A 230 -10.39 -20.39 -24.32
C PHE A 230 -9.84 -20.36 -22.88
N TRP A 231 -8.55 -20.65 -22.69
CA TRP A 231 -7.91 -20.66 -21.38
C TRP A 231 -7.88 -19.29 -20.71
N ASN A 232 -7.58 -18.24 -21.47
CA ASN A 232 -7.60 -16.88 -20.92
C ASN A 232 -9.03 -16.45 -20.55
N GLY A 233 -10.05 -16.90 -21.29
CA GLY A 233 -11.45 -16.70 -20.94
C GLY A 233 -11.84 -17.38 -19.62
N VAL A 234 -11.42 -18.63 -19.41
CA VAL A 234 -11.62 -19.36 -18.15
C VAL A 234 -10.95 -18.66 -16.98
N LEU A 235 -9.69 -18.22 -17.14
CA LEU A 235 -8.96 -17.48 -16.10
C LEU A 235 -9.60 -16.14 -15.77
N TYR A 236 -10.07 -15.41 -16.79
CA TYR A 236 -10.78 -14.14 -16.63
C TYR A 236 -12.09 -14.33 -15.85
N LEU A 237 -12.94 -15.29 -16.25
CA LEU A 237 -14.17 -15.61 -15.53
C LEU A 237 -13.88 -16.05 -14.08
N GLY A 238 -12.89 -16.92 -13.89
CA GLY A 238 -12.44 -17.33 -12.57
C GLY A 238 -11.99 -16.16 -11.70
N SER A 239 -11.37 -15.14 -12.29
CA SER A 239 -10.96 -13.93 -11.58
C SER A 239 -12.13 -13.04 -11.15
N ILE A 240 -13.15 -12.90 -12.00
CA ILE A 240 -14.40 -12.21 -11.65
C ILE A 240 -15.05 -12.91 -10.46
N PHE A 241 -15.24 -14.23 -10.55
CA PHE A 241 -15.85 -15.01 -9.47
C PHE A 241 -15.02 -14.94 -8.18
N SER A 242 -13.70 -15.07 -8.27
CA SER A 242 -12.81 -14.96 -7.11
C SER A 242 -12.93 -13.60 -6.43
N LEU A 243 -12.98 -12.50 -7.20
CA LEU A 243 -13.12 -11.16 -6.65
C LEU A 243 -14.49 -10.95 -5.98
N VAL A 244 -15.57 -11.40 -6.64
CA VAL A 244 -16.94 -11.32 -6.10
C VAL A 244 -17.06 -12.12 -4.80
N LEU A 245 -16.55 -13.35 -4.77
CA LEU A 245 -16.55 -14.18 -3.56
C LEU A 245 -15.69 -13.58 -2.45
N PHE A 246 -14.56 -12.97 -2.80
CA PHE A 246 -13.73 -12.26 -1.85
C PHE A 246 -14.48 -11.07 -1.22
N VAL A 247 -15.09 -10.20 -2.03
CA VAL A 247 -15.87 -9.06 -1.54
C VAL A 247 -17.05 -9.53 -0.69
N LEU A 248 -17.79 -10.55 -1.14
CA LEU A 248 -18.88 -11.16 -0.37
C LEU A 248 -18.39 -11.66 0.99
N GLY A 249 -17.31 -12.44 1.02
CA GLY A 249 -16.75 -12.98 2.27
C GLY A 249 -16.30 -11.89 3.25
N MET A 250 -15.71 -10.82 2.73
CA MET A 250 -15.28 -9.67 3.54
C MET A 250 -16.47 -8.87 4.07
N MET A 251 -17.49 -8.64 3.24
CA MET A 251 -18.72 -7.97 3.63
C MET A 251 -19.52 -8.78 4.66
N VAL A 252 -19.65 -10.09 4.50
CA VAL A 252 -20.36 -10.98 5.46
C VAL A 252 -19.68 -10.97 6.82
N ARG A 253 -18.35 -10.96 6.84
CA ARG A 253 -17.55 -10.93 8.08
C ARG A 253 -17.38 -9.52 8.67
N ASN A 254 -17.98 -8.49 8.08
CA ASN A 254 -17.91 -7.11 8.58
C ASN A 254 -18.67 -6.98 9.93
N PRO A 255 -17.99 -6.55 11.01
CA PRO A 255 -18.60 -6.40 12.33
C PRO A 255 -19.34 -5.08 12.56
N VAL A 256 -19.29 -4.13 11.63
CA VAL A 256 -19.87 -2.78 11.78
C VAL A 256 -21.37 -2.82 11.49
N ASP A 257 -22.17 -2.24 12.39
CA ASP A 257 -23.59 -1.95 12.16
C ASP A 257 -23.69 -0.65 11.36
N TRP A 258 -23.66 -0.77 10.03
CA TRP A 258 -23.67 0.38 9.13
C TRP A 258 -24.97 1.19 9.20
N GLY A 259 -26.11 0.56 9.51
CA GLY A 259 -27.38 1.28 9.63
C GLY A 259 -27.33 2.29 10.77
N LYS A 260 -26.97 1.84 11.97
CA LYS A 260 -26.84 2.74 13.13
C LYS A 260 -25.63 3.67 13.01
N SER A 261 -24.52 3.18 12.46
CA SER A 261 -23.30 4.00 12.27
C SER A 261 -23.52 5.12 11.26
N TYR A 262 -24.31 4.90 10.21
CA TYR A 262 -24.65 5.94 9.23
C TYR A 262 -25.53 7.03 9.86
N VAL A 263 -26.54 6.67 10.66
CA VAL A 263 -27.35 7.65 11.40
C VAL A 263 -26.48 8.48 12.34
N LEU A 264 -25.55 7.82 13.07
CA LEU A 264 -24.59 8.50 13.92
C LEU A 264 -23.69 9.44 13.12
N LEU A 265 -23.22 9.00 11.95
CA LEU A 265 -22.38 9.78 11.06
C LEU A 265 -23.10 11.06 10.61
N VAL A 266 -24.32 10.95 10.07
CA VAL A 266 -25.11 12.10 9.62
C VAL A 266 -25.33 13.08 10.79
N LYS A 267 -25.69 12.56 11.98
CA LYS A 267 -25.92 13.39 13.17
C LYS A 267 -24.67 14.13 13.67
N LYS A 268 -23.49 13.50 13.57
CA LYS A 268 -22.22 14.06 14.09
C LYS A 268 -21.45 14.88 13.06
N THR A 269 -21.77 14.72 11.78
CA THR A 269 -21.12 15.45 10.70
C THR A 269 -21.62 16.88 10.67
N LYS A 270 -20.80 17.81 11.16
CA LYS A 270 -21.10 19.25 11.09
C LYS A 270 -20.88 19.74 9.66
N SER A 271 -21.88 20.39 9.07
CA SER A 271 -21.81 20.97 7.71
C SER A 271 -20.59 21.87 7.53
N GLN A 272 -20.24 22.66 8.55
CA GLN A 272 -19.05 23.52 8.56
C GLN A 272 -17.73 22.73 8.39
N LYS A 273 -17.60 21.54 9.00
CA LYS A 273 -16.39 20.70 8.85
C LYS A 273 -16.31 20.12 7.44
N MET A 274 -17.44 19.69 6.89
CA MET A 274 -17.49 19.18 5.51
C MET A 274 -17.20 20.28 4.49
N GLY A 275 -17.75 21.48 4.69
CA GLY A 275 -17.42 22.65 3.88
C GLY A 275 -15.92 22.97 3.90
N ARG A 276 -15.26 22.87 5.06
CA ARG A 276 -13.79 23.03 5.16
C ARG A 276 -13.02 21.91 4.45
N LEU A 277 -13.44 20.65 4.60
CA LEU A 277 -12.83 19.51 3.88
C LEU A 277 -12.89 19.75 2.37
N VAL A 278 -14.08 20.05 1.84
CA VAL A 278 -14.30 20.27 0.40
C VAL A 278 -13.56 21.52 -0.05
N GLY A 279 -13.65 22.63 0.68
CA GLY A 279 -12.96 23.88 0.35
C GLY A 279 -11.45 23.73 0.28
N ILE A 280 -10.82 23.08 1.26
CA ILE A 280 -9.37 22.82 1.25
C ILE A 280 -8.99 21.90 0.10
N PHE A 281 -9.78 20.86 -0.16
CA PHE A 281 -9.54 19.97 -1.30
C PHE A 281 -9.63 20.71 -2.63
N LEU A 282 -10.64 21.56 -2.81
CA LEU A 282 -10.79 22.38 -4.02
C LEU A 282 -9.64 23.37 -4.18
N VAL A 283 -9.19 24.03 -3.11
CA VAL A 283 -8.00 24.90 -3.14
C VAL A 283 -6.77 24.10 -3.56
N PHE A 284 -6.58 22.90 -3.01
CA PHE A 284 -5.46 22.05 -3.38
C PHE A 284 -5.51 21.62 -4.86
N VAL A 285 -6.67 21.20 -5.35
CA VAL A 285 -6.88 20.87 -6.77
C VAL A 285 -6.66 22.10 -7.66
N LEU A 286 -7.12 23.28 -7.23
CA LEU A 286 -6.87 24.54 -7.94
C LEU A 286 -5.38 24.85 -8.00
N VAL A 287 -4.64 24.71 -6.90
CA VAL A 287 -3.18 24.89 -6.90
C VAL A 287 -2.51 23.92 -7.87
N ILE A 288 -2.89 22.64 -7.86
CA ILE A 288 -2.39 21.68 -8.85
C ILE A 288 -2.70 22.11 -10.27
N PHE A 289 -3.93 22.57 -10.51
CA PHE A 289 -4.37 23.00 -11.82
C PHE A 289 -3.61 24.25 -12.30
N LEU A 290 -3.38 25.22 -11.41
CA LEU A 290 -2.62 26.44 -11.70
C LEU A 290 -1.12 26.15 -11.94
N LEU A 291 -0.57 25.14 -11.26
CA LEU A 291 0.80 24.67 -11.49
C LEU A 291 0.93 23.76 -12.72
N SER A 292 -0.18 23.16 -13.17
CA SER A 292 -0.21 22.37 -14.40
C SER A 292 -0.39 23.28 -15.61
N GLY A 293 0.38 23.09 -16.67
CA GLY A 293 0.12 23.82 -17.91
C GLY A 293 -0.90 23.13 -18.81
N ASN A 294 -1.23 23.78 -19.93
CA ASN A 294 -2.33 23.45 -20.84
C ASN A 294 -2.06 22.21 -21.72
N ASN A 295 -1.46 21.16 -21.16
CA ASN A 295 -1.14 19.94 -21.89
C ASN A 295 -2.37 19.00 -21.87
N ARG A 296 -3.27 19.20 -22.85
CA ARG A 296 -4.56 18.49 -23.02
C ARG A 296 -4.45 16.99 -23.38
N SER A 297 -3.28 16.37 -23.22
CA SER A 297 -3.01 15.01 -23.72
C SER A 297 -3.42 13.87 -22.78
N ILE A 298 -3.87 14.14 -21.54
CA ILE A 298 -4.42 13.09 -20.68
C ILE A 298 -5.91 12.89 -20.98
N GLN A 299 -6.22 11.85 -21.74
CA GLN A 299 -7.56 11.30 -21.80
C GLN A 299 -7.81 10.51 -20.52
N MET A 300 -8.51 11.10 -19.55
CA MET A 300 -8.89 10.42 -18.29
C MET A 300 -9.60 9.09 -18.54
N GLY A 301 -10.38 9.00 -19.64
CA GLY A 301 -10.98 7.75 -20.09
C GLY A 301 -9.94 6.67 -20.38
N ALA A 302 -8.87 6.98 -21.11
CA ALA A 302 -7.82 6.01 -21.43
C ALA A 302 -7.07 5.50 -20.19
N ILE A 303 -6.83 6.37 -19.19
CA ILE A 303 -6.24 5.95 -17.90
C ILE A 303 -7.20 5.01 -17.18
N PHE A 304 -8.48 5.37 -17.09
CA PHE A 304 -9.49 4.55 -16.43
C PHE A 304 -9.64 3.19 -17.12
N PHE A 305 -9.78 3.17 -18.45
CA PHE A 305 -9.86 1.93 -19.22
C PHE A 305 -8.58 1.10 -19.11
N GLY A 306 -7.40 1.72 -19.10
CA GLY A 306 -6.13 1.03 -18.88
C GLY A 306 -6.05 0.36 -17.51
N MET A 307 -6.44 1.07 -16.44
CA MET A 307 -6.49 0.50 -15.08
C MET A 307 -7.45 -0.69 -15.02
N VAL A 308 -8.61 -0.60 -15.64
CA VAL A 308 -9.58 -1.71 -15.67
C VAL A 308 -9.08 -2.87 -16.53
N ALA A 309 -8.51 -2.61 -17.69
CA ALA A 309 -8.04 -3.63 -18.63
C ALA A 309 -6.95 -4.51 -18.02
N ASP A 310 -6.06 -3.93 -17.21
CA ASP A 310 -4.95 -4.65 -16.56
C ASP A 310 -5.38 -5.41 -15.29
N THR A 311 -6.63 -5.25 -14.82
CA THR A 311 -7.18 -6.02 -13.70
C THR A 311 -7.65 -7.41 -14.13
N LEU A 312 -7.95 -8.30 -13.18
CA LEU A 312 -8.70 -9.54 -13.43
C LEU A 312 -7.98 -10.49 -14.41
N ARG A 313 -6.65 -10.57 -14.37
CA ARG A 313 -5.92 -11.48 -15.27
C ARG A 313 -6.02 -12.92 -14.77
N PHE A 314 -5.85 -13.11 -13.46
CA PHE A 314 -5.91 -14.43 -12.84
C PHE A 314 -6.74 -14.41 -11.53
N PRO A 315 -7.30 -15.55 -11.11
CA PRO A 315 -8.07 -15.65 -9.87
C PRO A 315 -7.32 -15.20 -8.61
N GLY A 316 -7.68 -14.03 -8.08
CA GLY A 316 -7.03 -13.50 -6.88
C GLY A 316 -5.59 -13.01 -7.12
N ASP A 317 -5.24 -12.68 -8.37
CA ASP A 317 -3.96 -12.07 -8.74
C ASP A 317 -3.59 -10.86 -7.89
N PHE A 318 -4.56 -10.06 -7.46
CA PHE A 318 -4.32 -8.93 -6.58
C PHE A 318 -3.73 -9.35 -5.23
N LEU A 319 -4.18 -10.46 -4.66
CA LEU A 319 -3.62 -10.98 -3.40
C LEU A 319 -2.18 -11.46 -3.57
N VAL A 320 -1.89 -12.12 -4.69
CA VAL A 320 -0.54 -12.62 -5.02
C VAL A 320 0.40 -11.46 -5.32
N GLY A 321 -0.05 -10.47 -6.09
CA GLY A 321 0.66 -9.21 -6.34
C GLY A 321 1.06 -8.53 -5.05
N HIS A 322 0.08 -8.31 -4.16
CA HIS A 322 0.34 -7.69 -2.87
C HIS A 322 1.26 -8.54 -1.98
N LEU A 323 1.20 -9.88 -2.03
CA LEU A 323 2.17 -10.72 -1.32
C LEU A 323 3.60 -10.51 -1.83
N MET A 324 3.80 -10.53 -3.15
CA MET A 324 5.13 -10.41 -3.75
C MET A 324 5.76 -9.02 -3.54
N PHE A 325 4.91 -8.00 -3.33
CA PHE A 325 5.35 -6.63 -3.09
C PHE A 325 5.51 -6.31 -1.59
N PHE A 326 4.55 -6.73 -0.76
CA PHE A 326 4.46 -6.36 0.66
C PHE A 326 4.81 -7.49 1.65
N GLY A 327 5.03 -8.71 1.17
CA GLY A 327 5.37 -9.85 2.00
C GLY A 327 4.21 -10.38 2.85
N PHE A 328 4.53 -10.89 4.03
CA PHE A 328 3.59 -11.63 4.88
C PHE A 328 2.45 -10.77 5.47
N LEU A 329 2.51 -9.44 5.31
CA LEU A 329 1.46 -8.55 5.81
C LEU A 329 0.09 -8.93 5.25
N ILE A 330 -0.01 -9.28 3.97
CA ILE A 330 -1.31 -9.50 3.30
C ILE A 330 -1.99 -10.78 3.82
N PRO A 331 -1.34 -11.97 3.84
CA PRO A 331 -1.90 -13.15 4.49
C PRO A 331 -2.28 -12.92 5.95
N PHE A 332 -1.44 -12.18 6.69
CA PHE A 332 -1.67 -11.91 8.09
C PHE A 332 -2.84 -10.95 8.32
N ALA A 333 -2.97 -9.91 7.51
CA ALA A 333 -4.11 -8.99 7.52
C ALA A 333 -5.42 -9.72 7.24
N LEU A 334 -5.46 -10.64 6.26
CA LEU A 334 -6.65 -11.43 5.96
C LEU A 334 -7.08 -12.32 7.13
N ALA A 335 -6.13 -12.98 7.80
CA ALA A 335 -6.43 -13.80 8.97
C ALA A 335 -7.08 -12.97 10.09
N PHE A 336 -6.68 -11.71 10.26
CA PHE A 336 -7.19 -10.80 11.30
C PHE A 336 -8.21 -9.77 10.80
N PHE A 337 -8.68 -9.88 9.55
CA PHE A 337 -9.46 -8.84 8.89
C PHE A 337 -10.67 -8.35 9.69
N PRO A 338 -11.57 -9.21 10.22
CA PRO A 338 -12.72 -8.73 10.97
C PRO A 338 -12.34 -7.89 12.19
N ARG A 339 -11.18 -8.18 12.80
CA ARG A 339 -10.68 -7.42 13.95
C ARG A 339 -10.05 -6.12 13.53
N MET A 340 -9.33 -6.09 12.42
CA MET A 340 -8.84 -4.83 11.85
C MET A 340 -9.98 -3.87 11.55
N VAL A 341 -11.11 -4.38 11.02
CA VAL A 341 -12.32 -3.58 10.82
C VAL A 341 -12.89 -3.08 12.15
N LYS A 342 -12.94 -3.92 13.20
CA LYS A 342 -13.34 -3.43 14.55
C LYS A 342 -12.42 -2.32 15.06
N GLU A 343 -11.11 -2.44 14.86
CA GLU A 343 -10.15 -1.43 15.31
C GLU A 343 -10.24 -0.13 14.49
N ALA A 344 -10.53 -0.22 13.18
CA ALA A 344 -10.80 0.95 12.35
C ALA A 344 -12.07 1.67 12.82
N ALA A 345 -13.16 0.91 13.06
CA ALA A 345 -14.41 1.44 13.59
C ALA A 345 -14.22 2.16 14.93
N LYS A 346 -13.41 1.61 15.84
CA LYS A 346 -13.07 2.24 17.13
C LYS A 346 -12.27 3.54 17.00
N LEU A 347 -11.49 3.68 15.93
CA LEU A 347 -10.71 4.90 15.64
C LEU A 347 -11.55 5.98 14.94
N GLY A 348 -12.81 5.68 14.63
CA GLY A 348 -13.80 6.62 14.10
C GLY A 348 -13.94 6.58 12.58
N MET A 349 -14.75 7.51 12.06
CA MET A 349 -15.13 7.52 10.64
C MET A 349 -13.95 7.84 9.73
N GLY A 350 -13.06 8.75 10.12
CA GLY A 350 -11.88 9.10 9.33
C GLY A 350 -11.03 7.86 8.99
N MET A 351 -10.66 7.09 10.01
CA MET A 351 -9.90 5.85 9.82
C MET A 351 -10.70 4.78 9.07
N THR A 352 -12.00 4.69 9.32
CA THR A 352 -12.86 3.74 8.61
C THR A 352 -12.94 4.08 7.12
N ALA A 353 -13.08 5.35 6.75
CA ALA A 353 -13.08 5.81 5.36
C ALA A 353 -11.74 5.52 4.66
N VAL A 354 -10.62 5.76 5.34
CA VAL A 354 -9.29 5.35 4.85
C VAL A 354 -9.22 3.84 4.66
N GLY A 355 -9.80 3.05 5.58
CA GLY A 355 -9.89 1.59 5.46
C GLY A 355 -10.76 1.13 4.28
N ILE A 356 -11.83 1.84 3.94
CA ILE A 356 -12.66 1.57 2.75
C ILE A 356 -11.87 1.87 1.49
N LEU A 357 -11.21 3.04 1.41
CA LEU A 357 -10.36 3.38 0.27
C LEU A 357 -9.24 2.34 0.08
N MET A 358 -8.57 1.97 1.18
CA MET A 358 -7.58 0.90 1.19
C MET A 358 -8.15 -0.40 0.63
N PHE A 359 -9.37 -0.80 1.03
CA PHE A 359 -10.00 -2.00 0.52
C PHE A 359 -10.27 -1.91 -0.99
N ILE A 360 -10.79 -0.78 -1.48
CA ILE A 360 -11.03 -0.54 -2.92
C ILE A 360 -9.73 -0.65 -3.71
N PHE A 361 -8.67 0.05 -3.29
CA PHE A 361 -7.37 0.00 -3.97
C PHE A 361 -6.69 -1.38 -3.83
N ALA A 362 -7.00 -2.15 -2.79
CA ALA A 362 -6.47 -3.51 -2.63
C ALA A 362 -7.03 -4.49 -3.65
N LEU A 363 -8.20 -4.22 -4.24
CA LEU A 363 -8.77 -5.08 -5.28
C LEU A 363 -8.03 -4.96 -6.62
N HIS A 364 -7.21 -3.93 -6.79
CA HIS A 364 -6.38 -3.75 -7.96
C HIS A 364 -5.05 -4.52 -7.82
N PRO A 365 -4.59 -5.25 -8.85
CA PRO A 365 -3.36 -6.04 -8.78
C PRO A 365 -2.05 -5.24 -8.79
N GLU A 366 -2.11 -3.93 -9.06
CA GLU A 366 -0.97 -3.03 -8.86
C GLU A 366 -0.82 -2.62 -7.40
N SER A 367 0.14 -3.24 -6.71
CA SER A 367 0.42 -3.01 -5.30
C SER A 367 0.87 -1.59 -4.95
N ARG A 368 1.42 -0.85 -5.90
CA ARG A 368 1.84 0.55 -5.71
C ARG A 368 0.67 1.45 -5.30
N LEU A 369 -0.55 1.15 -5.75
CA LEU A 369 -1.74 1.91 -5.37
C LEU A 369 -2.07 1.83 -3.87
N LEU A 370 -1.57 0.80 -3.18
CA LEU A 370 -1.75 0.60 -1.75
C LEU A 370 -0.71 1.31 -0.87
N LEU A 371 0.36 1.88 -1.43
CA LEU A 371 1.46 2.45 -0.64
C LEU A 371 1.02 3.53 0.36
N ALA A 372 0.07 4.38 -0.05
CA ALA A 372 -0.51 5.41 0.81
C ALA A 372 -1.32 4.84 2.00
N PHE A 373 -1.81 3.61 1.87
CA PHE A 373 -2.67 2.97 2.86
C PHE A 373 -1.96 1.92 3.71
N PHE A 374 -0.84 1.40 3.21
CA PHE A 374 -0.08 0.31 3.78
C PHE A 374 0.31 0.53 5.26
N PRO A 375 0.78 1.72 5.69
CA PRO A 375 1.04 1.97 7.11
C PRO A 375 -0.20 1.90 8.00
N PHE A 376 -1.36 2.34 7.51
CA PHE A 376 -2.62 2.24 8.24
C PHE A 376 -3.04 0.79 8.42
N MET A 377 -2.85 -0.05 7.40
CA MET A 377 -3.06 -1.50 7.49
C MET A 377 -2.25 -2.12 8.63
N VAL A 378 -0.97 -1.76 8.75
CA VAL A 378 -0.11 -2.24 9.84
C VAL A 378 -0.59 -1.73 11.19
N VAL A 379 -0.98 -0.46 11.33
CA VAL A 379 -1.53 0.06 12.59
C VAL A 379 -2.78 -0.72 13.03
N LEU A 380 -3.72 -0.92 12.11
CA LEU A 380 -4.95 -1.67 12.40
C LEU A 380 -4.65 -3.11 12.78
N LEU A 381 -3.71 -3.76 12.09
CA LEU A 381 -3.27 -5.12 12.39
C LEU A 381 -2.60 -5.22 13.76
N LEU A 382 -1.67 -4.32 14.09
CA LEU A 382 -1.00 -4.32 15.40
C LEU A 382 -1.99 -4.11 16.53
N LYS A 383 -2.99 -3.23 16.37
CA LYS A 383 -4.09 -3.07 17.34
C LYS A 383 -4.94 -4.33 17.44
N ALA A 384 -5.26 -4.96 16.31
CA ALA A 384 -6.07 -6.19 16.27
C ALA A 384 -5.37 -7.38 16.94
N VAL A 385 -4.03 -7.43 16.84
CA VAL A 385 -3.20 -8.50 17.39
C VAL A 385 -2.76 -8.21 18.84
N ARG A 386 -2.79 -6.96 19.31
CA ARG A 386 -2.29 -6.54 20.64
C ARG A 386 -2.83 -7.35 21.82
N ARG A 387 -4.06 -7.85 21.74
CA ARG A 387 -4.68 -8.68 22.79
C ARG A 387 -4.10 -10.10 22.90
N TYR A 388 -3.31 -10.51 21.92
CA TYR A 388 -2.68 -11.81 21.89
C TYR A 388 -1.23 -11.75 22.32
N ARG A 389 -0.77 -12.84 22.94
CA ARG A 389 0.65 -13.06 23.15
C ARG A 389 1.24 -13.66 21.86
N ILE A 390 2.11 -12.91 21.20
CA ILE A 390 2.90 -13.45 20.09
C ILE A 390 4.14 -14.11 20.69
N VAL A 391 4.37 -15.36 20.33
CA VAL A 391 5.55 -16.11 20.77
C VAL A 391 6.75 -15.70 19.92
N ASN A 392 7.95 -15.63 20.50
CA ASN A 392 9.17 -15.25 19.78
C ASN A 392 9.43 -16.14 18.55
N LYS A 393 9.08 -17.44 18.61
CA LYS A 393 9.17 -18.36 17.48
C LYS A 393 8.37 -17.86 16.26
N ASP A 394 7.19 -17.29 16.49
CA ASP A 394 6.35 -16.77 15.40
C ASP A 394 6.96 -15.50 14.79
N LEU A 395 7.56 -14.64 15.61
CA LEU A 395 8.27 -13.46 15.11
C LEU A 395 9.45 -13.85 14.23
N ILE A 396 10.21 -14.88 14.63
CA ILE A 396 11.34 -15.40 13.83
C ILE A 396 10.82 -15.95 12.50
N VAL A 397 9.77 -16.78 12.53
CA VAL A 397 9.19 -17.35 11.29
C VAL A 397 8.68 -16.24 10.38
N ILE A 398 7.93 -15.27 10.90
CA ILE A 398 7.43 -14.13 10.12
C ILE A 398 8.60 -13.29 9.57
N GLY A 399 9.65 -13.08 10.36
CA GLY A 399 10.87 -12.40 9.93
C GLY A 399 11.56 -13.09 8.76
N ILE A 400 11.83 -14.40 8.89
CA ILE A 400 12.48 -15.21 7.85
C ILE A 400 11.64 -15.20 6.57
N VAL A 401 10.32 -15.42 6.69
CA VAL A 401 9.42 -15.41 5.53
C VAL A 401 9.47 -14.07 4.79
N ASN A 402 9.44 -12.95 5.52
CA ASN A 402 9.53 -11.63 4.89
C ASN A 402 10.89 -11.36 4.25
N VAL A 403 11.99 -11.79 4.87
CA VAL A 403 13.34 -11.71 4.28
C VAL A 403 13.39 -12.49 2.96
N LEU A 404 12.87 -13.72 2.95
CA LEU A 404 12.85 -14.56 1.74
C LEU A 404 11.99 -13.94 0.63
N ILE A 405 10.75 -13.55 0.94
CA ILE A 405 9.78 -13.03 -0.05
C ILE A 405 10.13 -11.62 -0.53
N SER A 406 10.84 -10.83 0.28
CA SER A 406 11.33 -9.52 -0.16
C SER A 406 12.28 -9.60 -1.35
N LEU A 407 12.93 -10.75 -1.54
CA LEU A 407 13.82 -11.07 -2.67
C LEU A 407 14.87 -9.98 -2.94
N PHE A 408 15.27 -9.21 -1.91
CA PHE A 408 16.28 -8.16 -2.08
C PHE A 408 17.64 -8.74 -2.54
N TRP A 409 17.92 -9.97 -2.12
CA TRP A 409 19.13 -10.74 -2.42
C TRP A 409 19.14 -11.31 -3.84
N LEU A 410 18.01 -11.29 -4.55
CA LEU A 410 17.93 -11.80 -5.92
C LEU A 410 18.60 -10.79 -6.88
N PRO A 411 19.59 -11.22 -7.70
CA PRO A 411 20.12 -10.39 -8.76
C PRO A 411 19.06 -10.20 -9.86
N MET A 412 18.81 -8.95 -10.22
CA MET A 412 17.88 -8.56 -11.28
C MET A 412 18.61 -8.45 -12.62
N ASN A 413 19.83 -7.91 -12.61
CA ASN A 413 20.65 -7.73 -13.80
C ASN A 413 21.39 -9.03 -14.14
N VAL A 414 20.76 -9.81 -15.02
CA VAL A 414 21.33 -11.03 -15.61
C VAL A 414 21.53 -10.84 -17.12
N PRO A 415 22.32 -11.70 -17.79
CA PRO A 415 22.48 -11.63 -19.24
C PRO A 415 21.13 -11.58 -19.96
N GLY A 416 20.98 -10.62 -20.88
CA GLY A 416 19.74 -10.38 -21.63
C GLY A 416 18.70 -9.49 -20.95
N MET A 417 18.90 -9.06 -19.69
CA MET A 417 17.96 -8.20 -18.96
C MET A 417 17.75 -6.84 -19.65
N GLU A 418 18.82 -6.20 -20.09
CA GLU A 418 18.77 -4.92 -20.79
C GLU A 418 17.88 -4.99 -22.04
N LYS A 419 18.13 -5.99 -22.90
CA LYS A 419 17.32 -6.25 -24.10
C LYS A 419 15.86 -6.53 -23.73
N ALA A 420 15.62 -7.35 -22.71
CA ALA A 420 14.28 -7.69 -22.28
C ALA A 420 13.50 -6.46 -21.75
N LEU A 421 14.15 -5.57 -21.00
CA LEU A 421 13.51 -4.33 -20.55
C LEU A 421 13.29 -3.33 -21.71
N ALA A 422 14.21 -3.28 -22.68
CA ALA A 422 14.07 -2.44 -23.86
C ALA A 422 12.89 -2.84 -24.77
N MET A 423 12.53 -4.12 -24.81
CA MET A 423 11.36 -4.61 -25.57
C MET A 423 10.01 -4.25 -24.93
N GLY A 424 10.00 -3.60 -23.76
CA GLY A 424 8.79 -3.08 -23.12
C GLY A 424 7.75 -4.17 -22.84
N LYS A 425 6.47 -3.89 -23.12
CA LYS A 425 5.33 -4.77 -22.80
C LYS A 425 5.46 -6.19 -23.36
N VAL A 426 6.13 -6.36 -24.50
CA VAL A 426 6.26 -7.64 -25.21
C VAL A 426 7.04 -8.67 -24.37
N ALA A 427 8.11 -8.25 -23.71
CA ALA A 427 8.96 -9.13 -22.93
C ALA A 427 8.62 -9.14 -21.43
N MET A 428 7.66 -8.33 -20.97
CA MET A 428 7.34 -8.25 -19.54
C MET A 428 6.98 -9.61 -18.97
N GLY A 429 6.24 -10.45 -19.71
CA GLY A 429 5.76 -11.76 -19.28
C GLY A 429 6.79 -12.90 -19.34
N SER A 430 8.02 -12.66 -19.81
CA SER A 430 9.04 -13.70 -19.97
C SER A 430 10.30 -13.44 -19.14
N PHE A 431 11.08 -14.48 -18.91
CA PHE A 431 12.42 -14.34 -18.35
C PHE A 431 13.37 -13.82 -19.43
N PRO A 432 14.33 -12.93 -19.09
CA PRO A 432 14.70 -12.53 -17.72
C PRO A 432 13.87 -11.39 -17.09
N ALA A 433 13.03 -10.67 -17.83
CA ALA A 433 12.31 -9.49 -17.33
C ALA A 433 11.40 -9.77 -16.13
N GLN A 434 10.84 -10.98 -16.04
CA GLN A 434 10.05 -11.43 -14.88
C GLN A 434 10.81 -11.33 -13.55
N ARG A 435 12.14 -11.34 -13.51
CA ARG A 435 12.90 -11.10 -12.26
C ARG A 435 12.57 -9.76 -11.60
N TYR A 436 12.18 -8.77 -12.39
CA TYR A 436 11.71 -7.49 -11.90
C TYR A 436 10.17 -7.44 -11.86
N TRP A 437 9.51 -7.86 -12.94
CA TRP A 437 8.06 -7.71 -13.07
C TRP A 437 7.23 -8.66 -12.20
N MET A 438 7.82 -9.73 -11.66
CA MET A 438 7.14 -10.66 -10.75
C MET A 438 6.66 -10.00 -9.45
N HIS A 439 7.12 -8.80 -9.12
CA HIS A 439 6.67 -8.08 -7.92
C HIS A 439 5.40 -7.26 -8.15
N PHE A 440 4.95 -7.11 -9.39
CA PHE A 440 3.79 -6.31 -9.76
C PHE A 440 2.70 -7.23 -10.31
N GLY A 441 1.59 -7.40 -9.57
CA GLY A 441 0.58 -8.42 -9.88
C GLY A 441 0.07 -8.37 -11.33
N HIS A 442 -0.22 -7.17 -11.83
CA HIS A 442 -0.70 -6.95 -13.20
C HIS A 442 0.34 -7.26 -14.30
N LYS A 443 1.60 -7.56 -13.94
CA LYS A 443 2.70 -7.87 -14.87
C LYS A 443 3.31 -9.26 -14.65
N MET A 444 2.74 -10.06 -13.76
CA MET A 444 3.21 -11.44 -13.56
C MET A 444 2.92 -12.31 -14.78
N SER A 445 3.85 -13.22 -15.06
CA SER A 445 3.60 -14.41 -15.88
C SER A 445 2.69 -15.40 -15.13
N PHE A 446 2.10 -16.34 -15.86
CA PHE A 446 1.21 -17.33 -15.25
C PHE A 446 1.97 -18.24 -14.27
N GLU A 447 3.20 -18.61 -14.62
CA GLU A 447 4.07 -19.48 -13.84
C GLU A 447 4.41 -18.85 -12.48
N VAL A 448 4.82 -17.58 -12.51
CA VAL A 448 5.08 -16.78 -11.30
C VAL A 448 3.81 -16.64 -10.46
N TYR A 449 2.69 -16.30 -11.10
CA TYR A 449 1.41 -16.19 -10.40
C TYR A 449 1.03 -17.52 -9.72
N PHE A 450 1.19 -18.66 -10.40
CA PHE A 450 0.81 -19.96 -9.89
C PHE A 450 1.65 -20.35 -8.66
N ILE A 451 2.98 -20.20 -8.74
CA ILE A 451 3.88 -20.44 -7.60
C ILE A 451 3.56 -19.48 -6.46
N GLY A 452 3.39 -18.19 -6.77
CA GLY A 452 3.01 -17.17 -5.79
C GLY A 452 1.67 -17.48 -5.10
N GLY A 453 0.70 -18.02 -5.83
CA GLY A 453 -0.60 -18.45 -5.31
C GLY A 453 -0.51 -19.63 -4.34
N ILE A 454 0.35 -20.61 -4.62
CA ILE A 454 0.65 -21.71 -3.70
C ILE A 454 1.27 -21.17 -2.40
N VAL A 455 2.30 -20.33 -2.53
CA VAL A 455 2.96 -19.70 -1.36
C VAL A 455 1.96 -18.87 -0.57
N PHE A 456 1.15 -18.05 -1.24
CA PHE A 456 0.10 -17.24 -0.60
C PHE A 456 -0.87 -18.10 0.21
N THR A 457 -1.38 -19.17 -0.37
CA THR A 457 -2.34 -20.08 0.27
C THR A 457 -1.74 -20.72 1.52
N PHE A 458 -0.50 -21.19 1.42
CA PHE A 458 0.24 -21.73 2.56
C PHE A 458 0.42 -20.70 3.69
N LEU A 459 0.78 -19.46 3.35
CA LEU A 459 0.98 -18.38 4.33
C LEU A 459 -0.33 -17.93 4.99
N VAL A 460 -1.45 -17.91 4.25
CA VAL A 460 -2.78 -17.66 4.83
C VAL A 460 -3.14 -18.76 5.82
N PHE A 461 -2.87 -20.03 5.47
CA PHE A 461 -3.08 -21.16 6.37
C PHE A 461 -2.22 -21.04 7.65
N LEU A 462 -0.93 -20.70 7.51
CA LEU A 462 -0.02 -20.48 8.63
C LEU A 462 -0.53 -19.35 9.55
N ALA A 463 -0.93 -18.21 8.97
CA ALA A 463 -1.48 -17.08 9.70
C ALA A 463 -2.78 -17.45 10.46
N TRP A 464 -3.64 -18.24 9.83
CA TRP A 464 -4.88 -18.74 10.43
C TRP A 464 -4.61 -19.70 11.60
N LYS A 465 -3.71 -20.66 11.44
CA LYS A 465 -3.29 -21.57 12.53
C LYS A 465 -2.68 -20.80 13.70
N GLY A 466 -1.83 -19.80 13.41
CA GLY A 466 -1.28 -18.89 14.42
C GLY A 466 -2.37 -18.18 15.21
N LYS A 467 -3.36 -17.59 14.52
CA LYS A 467 -4.53 -16.95 15.15
C LYS A 467 -5.30 -17.89 16.08
N LEU A 468 -5.53 -19.14 15.67
CA LEU A 468 -6.23 -20.13 16.49
C LEU A 468 -5.43 -20.49 17.76
N ARG A 469 -4.10 -20.64 17.66
CA ARG A 469 -3.22 -20.85 18.81
C ARG A 469 -3.30 -19.66 19.78
N TYR A 470 -3.19 -18.43 19.27
CA TYR A 470 -3.25 -17.23 20.10
C TYR A 470 -4.59 -17.09 20.85
N LYS A 471 -5.71 -17.48 20.23
CA LYS A 471 -7.03 -17.48 20.90
C LYS A 471 -7.08 -18.50 22.05
N ARG A 472 -6.45 -19.67 21.90
CA ARG A 472 -6.39 -20.69 22.96
C ARG A 472 -5.55 -20.22 24.15
N GLU A 473 -4.43 -19.56 23.90
CA GLU A 473 -3.58 -19.01 24.95
C GLU A 473 -4.28 -17.88 25.73
N GLU A 474 -5.00 -17.00 25.03
CA GLU A 474 -5.82 -15.95 25.65
C GLU A 474 -6.90 -16.53 26.58
N TYR A 475 -7.58 -17.58 26.14
CA TYR A 475 -8.60 -18.27 26.95
C TYR A 475 -8.00 -18.91 28.21
N ARG A 476 -6.85 -19.58 28.10
CA ARG A 476 -6.15 -20.19 29.25
C ARG A 476 -5.76 -19.16 30.31
N ARG A 477 -5.37 -17.94 29.90
CA ARG A 477 -4.99 -16.86 30.83
C ARG A 477 -6.18 -16.28 31.59
N ASN A 478 -7.33 -16.19 30.93
CA ASN A 478 -8.53 -15.58 31.51
C ASN A 478 -9.41 -16.59 32.27
N LYS A 479 -9.04 -17.88 32.27
CA LYS A 479 -9.72 -18.86 33.11
C LYS A 479 -9.41 -18.49 34.57
N PRO A 480 -10.41 -18.18 35.41
CA PRO A 480 -10.16 -17.93 36.83
C PRO A 480 -9.42 -19.14 37.37
N VAL A 481 -8.32 -18.91 38.09
CA VAL A 481 -7.67 -19.96 38.87
C VAL A 481 -8.74 -20.40 39.85
N SER A 482 -9.41 -21.50 39.56
CA SER A 482 -10.30 -22.14 40.52
C SER A 482 -9.45 -22.31 41.76
N SER A 483 -9.80 -21.58 42.82
CA SER A 483 -9.21 -21.74 44.14
C SER A 483 -9.09 -23.24 44.37
N VAL A 484 -7.84 -23.71 44.50
CA VAL A 484 -7.57 -25.02 45.04
C VAL A 484 -8.03 -24.96 46.49
N SER A 485 -9.34 -25.12 46.68
CA SER A 485 -9.97 -25.36 47.96
C SER A 485 -9.97 -26.86 48.13
N GLY A 486 -9.06 -27.35 48.98
CA GLY A 486 -9.08 -28.73 49.46
C GLY A 486 -7.72 -29.43 49.40
N ALA A 487 -6.82 -29.09 50.31
CA ALA A 487 -6.44 -29.95 51.44
C ALA A 487 -5.49 -29.17 52.36
#